data_AF-A0A127EFN3-F1
#
_entry.id   AF-A0A127EFN3-F1
#
_cell.length_a   1.000
_cell.length_b   1.000
_cell.length_c   1.000
_cell.angle_alpha   90.00
_cell.angle_beta   90.00
_cell.angle_gamma   90.00
#
_symmetry.space_group_name_H-M   'P 1'
#
loop_
_entity.id
_entity.type
_entity.pdbx_description
1 polymer ?
#
loop_
_entity_poly.entity_id
_entity_poly.type
_entity_poly.pdbx_seq_one_letter_code
_entity_poly.pdbx_strand_id
1 'polypeptide(L)'
;MNTLNEILSKEIEEFREKGHKFLNKEMTVGEFKKASGGMGAYAHRGGKEFMVRLRVPSGVAGLNLLKEAYNWAKKYNLEKIHLTTREAIQLHGISIDAVCDIMQEGLTKGIYTRGGGGNFPRNVALNPLSGVQIGETFDVTPYALASNAHYMSKIYTYNLPRKIKTAFSNTEEDSAHCTVTDLGFLAVDNNGKRAFKLYIGGGLGRNPRTSVEFDELIDEKDVLYCLEAMTNLFVAEGDYKNHGKARIRYIVERMGEEEFKNCFRKHLEEVKAKGGLDLKVEDIKYSKKGEKTNIKHERLIPQKQEGLYTVLFHPVGGQLSLDVLKELIEKIEKIEEVEVRLGMDENLYVRNLNGKEAEAILEFTQGKGGETLAERSVSCIGTPICQMGVLESQKTLREFVELLKENSIKEGTLPRVRFSGCPNSCGMHEIGDIGFAGKKKKVCDVLSNVFELHFGGKLGIGETRLGDYYGDILQDKVPEFLIKVAKAVEAKNSTFEEWIKDNSEEFKAIVKEYNV
;
A
#
# COMPACT_ATOMS: atom_id res chain seq x y z
N MET A 1 7.20 7.15 34.10
CA MET A 1 7.32 7.13 32.63
C MET A 1 5.96 7.53 32.09
N ASN A 2 5.89 8.53 31.21
CA ASN A 2 4.64 8.86 30.55
C ASN A 2 4.22 7.69 29.66
N THR A 3 2.93 7.34 29.61
CA THR A 3 2.44 6.34 28.65
C THR A 3 2.66 6.85 27.21
N LEU A 4 2.75 5.94 26.21
CA LEU A 4 2.88 6.33 24.80
C LEU A 4 1.82 7.38 24.40
N ASN A 5 0.58 7.20 24.86
CA ASN A 5 -0.52 8.11 24.58
C ASN A 5 -0.29 9.50 25.18
N GLU A 6 0.26 9.62 26.40
CA GLU A 6 0.58 10.93 26.99
C GLU A 6 1.66 11.67 26.20
N ILE A 7 2.68 10.96 25.69
CA ILE A 7 3.72 11.57 24.84
C ILE A 7 3.09 12.09 23.56
N LEU A 8 2.30 11.25 22.87
CA LEU A 8 1.67 11.62 21.61
C LEU A 8 0.63 12.74 21.79
N SER A 9 -0.12 12.76 22.90
CA SER A 9 -1.08 13.84 23.19
C SER A 9 -0.38 15.20 23.23
N LYS A 10 0.78 15.29 23.90
CA LYS A 10 1.58 16.53 23.94
C LYS A 10 2.11 16.91 22.55
N GLU A 11 2.61 15.93 21.78
CA GLU A 11 3.02 16.18 20.39
C GLU A 11 1.87 16.72 19.52
N ILE A 12 0.63 16.27 19.74
CA ILE A 12 -0.55 16.73 19.01
C ILE A 12 -0.90 18.18 19.37
N GLU A 13 -0.82 18.56 20.64
CA GLU A 13 -1.03 19.95 21.09
C GLU A 13 -0.02 20.90 20.41
N GLU A 14 1.26 20.57 20.45
CA GLU A 14 2.30 21.34 19.75
C GLU A 14 2.08 21.37 18.22
N PHE A 15 1.59 20.26 17.66
CA PHE A 15 1.30 20.18 16.23
C PHE A 15 0.13 21.08 15.84
N ARG A 16 -0.90 21.20 16.69
CA ARG A 16 -2.02 22.12 16.48
C ARG A 16 -1.54 23.56 16.38
N GLU A 17 -0.66 24.00 17.29
CA GLU A 17 -0.06 25.34 17.25
C GLU A 17 0.72 25.59 15.94
N LYS A 18 1.57 24.63 15.54
CA LYS A 18 2.30 24.70 14.26
C LYS A 18 1.35 24.75 13.06
N GLY A 19 0.22 24.06 13.18
CA GLY A 19 -0.90 24.11 12.25
C GLY A 19 -1.45 25.52 12.03
N HIS A 20 -1.78 26.22 13.10
CA HIS A 20 -2.27 27.60 13.03
C HIS A 20 -1.20 28.57 12.51
N LYS A 21 0.05 28.42 12.94
CA LYS A 21 1.18 29.19 12.39
C LYS A 21 1.31 29.02 10.88
N PHE A 22 1.16 27.79 10.38
CA PHE A 22 1.15 27.51 8.94
C PHE A 22 -0.01 28.19 8.22
N LEU A 23 -1.23 28.13 8.76
CA LEU A 23 -2.39 28.83 8.19
C LEU A 23 -2.23 30.36 8.18
N ASN A 24 -1.59 30.93 9.21
CA ASN A 24 -1.25 32.34 9.30
C ASN A 24 -0.06 32.76 8.45
N LYS A 25 0.54 31.83 7.69
CA LYS A 25 1.75 32.05 6.86
C LYS A 25 3.01 32.42 7.67
N GLU A 26 3.03 32.08 8.95
CA GLU A 26 4.21 32.19 9.83
C GLU A 26 5.16 31.00 9.65
N MET A 27 4.74 29.94 8.95
CA MET A 27 5.56 28.80 8.55
C MET A 27 5.48 28.57 7.05
N THR A 28 6.61 28.22 6.44
CA THR A 28 6.68 27.79 5.04
C THR A 28 6.08 26.38 4.86
N VAL A 29 5.72 26.05 3.61
CA VAL A 29 5.28 24.69 3.25
C VAL A 29 6.33 23.62 3.59
N GLY A 30 7.61 23.95 3.41
CA GLY A 30 8.72 23.04 3.71
C GLY A 30 8.84 22.75 5.20
N GLU A 31 8.76 23.79 6.04
CA GLU A 31 8.79 23.66 7.50
C GLU A 31 7.59 22.91 8.03
N PHE A 32 6.39 23.24 7.56
CA PHE A 32 5.18 22.53 7.96
C PHE A 32 5.24 21.07 7.55
N LYS A 33 5.68 20.74 6.32
CA LYS A 33 5.85 19.36 5.86
C LYS A 33 6.83 18.57 6.74
N LYS A 34 7.88 19.21 7.26
CA LYS A 34 8.83 18.57 8.19
C LYS A 34 8.16 18.25 9.53
N ALA A 35 7.37 19.19 10.06
CA ALA A 35 6.64 19.00 11.33
C ALA A 35 5.46 18.02 11.20
N SER A 36 4.69 18.09 10.12
CA SER A 36 3.43 17.37 9.94
C SER A 36 3.65 15.92 9.50
N GLY A 37 4.72 15.65 8.74
CA GLY A 37 4.94 14.35 8.14
C GLY A 37 4.96 13.23 9.17
N GLY A 38 5.67 13.41 10.29
CA GLY A 38 5.73 12.42 11.37
C GLY A 38 4.38 12.20 12.04
N MET A 39 3.51 13.21 12.08
CA MET A 39 2.16 13.12 12.64
C MET A 39 1.18 12.36 11.74
N GLY A 40 1.61 11.94 10.54
CA GLY A 40 0.69 11.33 9.58
C GLY A 40 -0.27 12.34 8.95
N ALA A 41 0.06 13.63 8.99
CA ALA A 41 -0.74 14.70 8.42
C ALA A 41 0.03 15.46 7.33
N TYR A 42 -0.69 15.90 6.30
CA TYR A 42 -0.14 16.74 5.24
C TYR A 42 -1.16 17.77 4.81
N ALA A 43 -0.69 18.99 4.55
CA ALA A 43 -1.50 19.98 3.87
C ALA A 43 -1.75 19.54 2.41
N HIS A 44 -2.94 19.83 1.91
CA HIS A 44 -3.26 19.76 0.49
C HIS A 44 -2.50 20.86 -0.27
N ARG A 45 -2.53 20.79 -1.59
CA ARG A 45 -2.07 21.90 -2.43
C ARG A 45 -2.89 23.15 -2.11
N GLY A 46 -2.23 24.29 -1.98
CA GLY A 46 -2.86 25.54 -1.55
C GLY A 46 -2.88 25.76 -0.02
N GLY A 47 -2.60 24.73 0.79
CA GLY A 47 -2.28 24.90 2.21
C GLY A 47 -3.45 25.21 3.15
N LYS A 48 -4.70 25.13 2.68
CA LYS A 48 -5.90 25.44 3.49
C LYS A 48 -6.55 24.21 4.12
N GLU A 49 -6.53 23.10 3.39
CA GLU A 49 -7.09 21.83 3.81
C GLU A 49 -5.98 20.82 4.07
N PHE A 50 -6.31 19.77 4.81
CA PHE A 50 -5.36 18.78 5.26
C PHE A 50 -5.87 17.36 5.00
N MET A 51 -4.93 16.44 5.04
CA MET A 51 -5.18 15.01 5.10
C MET A 51 -4.59 14.46 6.40
N VAL A 52 -5.30 13.54 7.03
CA VAL A 52 -4.79 12.67 8.09
C VAL A 52 -4.83 11.22 7.64
N ARG A 53 -3.74 10.50 7.91
CA ARG A 53 -3.63 9.06 7.66
C ARG A 53 -3.77 8.29 8.96
N LEU A 54 -4.83 7.51 9.05
CA LEU A 54 -5.04 6.53 10.12
C LEU A 54 -4.18 5.31 9.84
N ARG A 55 -3.36 4.90 10.81
CA ARG A 55 -2.68 3.59 10.74
C ARG A 55 -3.71 2.51 11.00
N VAL A 56 -3.65 1.47 10.18
CA VAL A 56 -4.40 0.23 10.38
C VAL A 56 -3.35 -0.85 10.56
N PRO A 57 -3.06 -1.31 11.79
CA PRO A 57 -1.98 -2.23 12.07
C PRO A 57 -1.98 -3.42 11.11
N SER A 58 -1.00 -3.47 10.21
CA SER A 58 -0.86 -4.54 9.21
C SER A 58 -2.11 -4.82 8.39
N GLY A 59 -2.85 -3.76 8.06
CA GLY A 59 -4.08 -3.86 7.28
C GLY A 59 -5.26 -4.52 8.00
N VAL A 60 -5.10 -4.90 9.28
CA VAL A 60 -6.16 -5.55 10.07
C VAL A 60 -7.17 -4.50 10.52
N ALA A 61 -8.17 -4.27 9.68
CA ALA A 61 -9.20 -3.27 9.89
C ALA A 61 -10.36 -3.85 10.70
N GLY A 62 -10.20 -3.89 12.03
CA GLY A 62 -11.28 -4.26 12.93
C GLY A 62 -12.52 -3.36 12.75
N LEU A 63 -13.70 -3.91 13.02
CA LEU A 63 -14.99 -3.22 12.85
C LEU A 63 -15.04 -1.85 13.56
N ASN A 64 -14.46 -1.77 14.77
CA ASN A 64 -14.38 -0.51 15.52
C ASN A 64 -13.58 0.55 14.76
N LEU A 65 -12.45 0.20 14.14
CA LEU A 65 -11.66 1.14 13.35
C LEU A 65 -12.44 1.67 12.15
N LEU A 66 -13.17 0.79 11.45
CA LEU A 66 -14.01 1.19 10.31
C LEU A 66 -15.16 2.11 10.74
N LYS A 67 -15.82 1.79 11.87
CA LYS A 67 -16.86 2.63 12.47
C LYS A 67 -16.33 4.01 12.83
N GLU A 68 -15.15 4.09 13.43
CA GLU A 68 -14.53 5.37 13.77
C GLU A 68 -14.10 6.17 12.55
N ALA A 69 -13.52 5.53 11.54
CA ALA A 69 -13.21 6.18 10.27
C ALA A 69 -14.47 6.76 9.60
N TYR A 70 -15.57 6.00 9.60
CA TYR A 70 -16.87 6.48 9.10
C TYR A 70 -17.41 7.64 9.95
N ASN A 71 -17.39 7.53 11.28
CA ASN A 71 -17.90 8.56 12.19
C ASN A 71 -17.14 9.88 12.02
N TRP A 72 -15.82 9.85 11.93
CA TRP A 72 -15.02 11.04 11.67
C TRP A 72 -15.27 11.60 10.28
N ALA A 73 -15.31 10.76 9.24
CA ALA A 73 -15.61 11.22 7.89
C ALA A 73 -16.98 11.89 7.82
N LYS A 74 -18.00 11.32 8.46
CA LYS A 74 -19.34 11.92 8.58
C LYS A 74 -19.33 13.22 9.38
N LYS A 75 -18.65 13.26 10.54
CA LYS A 75 -18.54 14.45 11.42
C LYS A 75 -18.00 15.66 10.66
N TYR A 76 -17.07 15.43 9.73
CA TYR A 76 -16.43 16.48 8.92
C TYR A 76 -16.97 16.55 7.47
N ASN A 77 -18.17 16.00 7.21
CA ASN A 77 -18.89 16.09 5.92
C ASN A 77 -18.09 15.61 4.70
N LEU A 78 -17.31 14.54 4.86
CA LEU A 78 -16.60 13.93 3.75
C LEU A 78 -17.54 13.05 2.93
N GLU A 79 -17.34 12.98 1.62
CA GLU A 79 -18.12 12.09 0.75
C GLU A 79 -17.56 10.66 0.73
N LYS A 80 -16.30 10.50 1.13
CA LYS A 80 -15.53 9.26 0.98
C LYS A 80 -14.31 9.19 1.90
N ILE A 81 -13.78 7.98 2.06
CA ILE A 81 -12.45 7.71 2.60
C ILE A 81 -11.54 7.15 1.51
N HIS A 82 -10.23 7.31 1.68
CA HIS A 82 -9.25 6.75 0.73
C HIS A 82 -8.48 5.57 1.32
N LEU A 83 -8.63 4.39 0.72
CA LEU A 83 -7.83 3.20 1.00
C LEU A 83 -6.49 3.31 0.27
N THR A 84 -5.39 3.03 0.97
CA THR A 84 -4.05 3.33 0.45
C THR A 84 -3.30 2.07 0.04
N THR A 85 -2.29 2.25 -0.79
CA THR A 85 -1.28 1.25 -1.16
C THR A 85 -0.30 0.87 -0.04
N ARG A 86 -0.70 1.10 1.21
CA ARG A 86 -0.04 0.55 2.40
C ARG A 86 -1.06 0.26 3.50
N GLU A 87 -2.19 -0.30 3.08
CA GLU A 87 -3.16 -0.93 4.00
C GLU A 87 -3.58 0.02 5.12
N ALA A 88 -3.90 1.25 4.76
CA ALA A 88 -4.22 2.33 5.68
C ALA A 88 -5.39 3.15 5.11
N ILE A 89 -5.94 4.03 5.95
CA ILE A 89 -7.08 4.90 5.58
C ILE A 89 -6.62 6.36 5.63
N GLN A 90 -7.00 7.15 4.63
CA GLN A 90 -6.81 8.60 4.62
C GLN A 90 -8.17 9.32 4.63
N LEU A 91 -8.26 10.37 5.44
CA LEU A 91 -9.35 11.35 5.42
C LEU A 91 -8.79 12.65 4.85
N HIS A 92 -9.43 13.20 3.83
CA HIS A 92 -8.97 14.38 3.09
C HIS A 92 -9.98 15.51 3.19
N GLY A 93 -9.53 16.77 3.04
CA GLY A 93 -10.42 17.93 2.93
C GLY A 93 -10.86 18.47 4.29
N ILE A 94 -10.07 18.23 5.34
CA ILE A 94 -10.41 18.62 6.72
C ILE A 94 -9.52 19.75 7.22
N SER A 95 -9.98 20.51 8.22
CA SER A 95 -9.19 21.55 8.87
C SER A 95 -8.07 20.98 9.73
N ILE A 96 -7.09 21.79 10.11
CA ILE A 96 -6.02 21.35 11.01
C ILE A 96 -6.53 21.01 12.41
N ASP A 97 -7.58 21.69 12.87
CA ASP A 97 -8.26 21.36 14.12
C ASP A 97 -8.91 19.99 14.05
N ALA A 98 -9.65 19.71 12.97
CA ALA A 98 -10.25 18.41 12.74
C ALA A 98 -9.19 17.29 12.71
N VAL A 99 -8.05 17.53 12.05
CA VAL A 99 -6.90 16.60 12.07
C VAL A 99 -6.48 16.31 13.51
N CYS A 100 -6.27 17.35 14.33
CA CYS A 100 -5.80 17.19 15.70
C CYS A 100 -6.85 16.57 16.63
N ASP A 101 -8.14 16.89 16.44
CA ASP A 101 -9.26 16.27 17.17
C ASP A 101 -9.31 14.76 16.90
N ILE A 102 -9.24 14.35 15.62
CA ILE A 102 -9.19 12.94 15.22
C ILE A 102 -7.98 12.24 15.86
N MET A 103 -6.82 12.90 15.89
CA MET A 103 -5.63 12.33 16.55
C MET A 103 -5.87 12.11 18.04
N GLN A 104 -6.42 13.09 18.77
CA GLN A 104 -6.67 12.97 20.20
C GLN A 104 -7.73 11.93 20.52
N GLU A 105 -8.87 11.95 19.82
CA GLU A 105 -9.90 10.92 19.95
C GLU A 105 -9.35 9.53 19.60
N GLY A 106 -8.52 9.43 18.55
CA GLY A 106 -7.90 8.19 18.12
C GLY A 106 -7.00 7.55 19.19
N LEU A 107 -6.22 8.35 19.94
CA LEU A 107 -5.38 7.83 21.03
C LEU A 107 -6.18 7.05 22.08
N THR A 108 -7.38 7.53 22.42
CA THR A 108 -8.28 6.86 23.39
C THR A 108 -8.86 5.54 22.87
N LYS A 109 -8.82 5.33 21.55
CA LYS A 109 -9.41 4.18 20.86
C LYS A 109 -8.36 3.24 20.28
N GLY A 110 -7.08 3.48 20.56
CA GLY A 110 -5.96 2.71 20.00
C GLY A 110 -5.75 2.93 18.49
N ILE A 111 -6.24 4.03 17.93
CA ILE A 111 -6.08 4.40 16.52
C ILE A 111 -5.03 5.50 16.44
N TYR A 112 -3.90 5.21 15.78
CA TYR A 112 -2.74 6.09 15.72
C TYR A 112 -2.55 6.67 14.32
N THR A 113 -1.99 7.89 14.26
CA THR A 113 -1.59 8.55 13.00
C THR A 113 -0.07 8.72 12.90
N ARG A 114 0.63 8.71 14.05
CA ARG A 114 2.08 8.86 14.19
C ARG A 114 2.82 7.82 13.33
N GLY A 115 3.75 8.28 12.51
CA GLY A 115 4.47 7.43 11.55
C GLY A 115 3.67 7.06 10.28
N GLY A 116 2.45 7.59 10.10
CA GLY A 116 1.73 7.52 8.82
C GLY A 116 2.46 8.23 7.67
N GLY A 117 3.37 9.15 8.02
CA GLY A 117 4.22 9.91 7.10
C GLY A 117 5.67 10.05 7.60
N GLY A 118 6.37 11.08 7.11
CA GLY A 118 7.69 11.47 7.65
C GLY A 118 8.79 10.42 7.50
N ASN A 119 9.83 10.59 8.33
CA ASN A 119 11.00 9.72 8.47
C ASN A 119 10.78 8.71 9.61
N PHE A 120 9.77 7.86 9.46
CA PHE A 120 9.35 6.89 10.48
C PHE A 120 9.11 5.53 9.84
N PRO A 121 9.09 4.46 10.64
CA PRO A 121 8.51 3.19 10.24
C PRO A 121 7.06 3.38 9.80
N ARG A 122 6.78 2.98 8.57
CA ARG A 122 5.42 3.02 8.01
C ARG A 122 4.59 1.87 8.55
N ASN A 123 3.35 1.79 8.11
CA ASN A 123 2.53 0.61 8.35
C ASN A 123 3.28 -0.62 7.81
N VAL A 124 3.37 -1.67 8.63
CA VAL A 124 3.89 -2.97 8.23
C VAL A 124 2.90 -3.55 7.24
N ALA A 125 3.32 -3.99 6.07
CA ALA A 125 2.43 -4.61 5.09
C ALA A 125 2.23 -6.10 5.41
N LEU A 126 1.08 -6.64 5.06
CA LEU A 126 0.69 -8.03 5.32
C LEU A 126 -0.16 -8.56 4.16
N ASN A 127 0.11 -9.79 3.73
CA ASN A 127 -0.80 -10.46 2.81
C ASN A 127 -2.22 -10.50 3.43
N PRO A 128 -3.22 -9.87 2.79
CA PRO A 128 -4.56 -9.76 3.36
C PRO A 128 -5.26 -11.10 3.53
N LEU A 129 -4.78 -12.18 2.91
CA LEU A 129 -5.30 -13.54 3.03
C LEU A 129 -4.54 -14.42 4.03
N SER A 130 -3.52 -13.87 4.72
CA SER A 130 -2.77 -14.61 5.74
C SER A 130 -3.70 -15.21 6.80
N GLY A 131 -3.55 -16.52 7.06
CA GLY A 131 -4.35 -17.33 7.95
C GLY A 131 -5.56 -18.02 7.31
N VAL A 132 -5.98 -17.61 6.10
CA VAL A 132 -7.10 -18.21 5.37
C VAL A 132 -6.74 -18.66 3.95
N GLN A 133 -5.59 -18.25 3.41
CA GLN A 133 -5.19 -18.57 2.04
C GLN A 133 -4.91 -20.07 1.89
N ILE A 134 -5.47 -20.67 0.84
CA ILE A 134 -5.17 -22.06 0.47
C ILE A 134 -3.71 -22.14 0.02
N GLY A 135 -2.96 -23.09 0.58
CA GLY A 135 -1.55 -23.31 0.23
C GLY A 135 -0.55 -22.39 0.91
N GLU A 136 -0.97 -21.55 1.88
CA GLU A 136 -0.02 -20.76 2.66
C GLU A 136 0.89 -21.61 3.55
N THR A 137 2.13 -21.15 3.77
CA THR A 137 3.08 -21.82 4.65
C THR A 137 2.61 -21.80 6.11
N PHE A 138 2.34 -20.61 6.65
CA PHE A 138 1.73 -20.39 7.97
C PHE A 138 1.17 -18.96 8.05
N ASP A 139 0.30 -18.70 9.03
CA ASP A 139 -0.27 -17.36 9.24
C ASP A 139 0.80 -16.40 9.78
N VAL A 140 1.17 -15.41 8.98
CA VAL A 140 2.15 -14.38 9.35
C VAL A 140 1.54 -13.17 10.08
N THR A 141 0.21 -13.16 10.28
CA THR A 141 -0.51 -12.06 10.96
C THR A 141 0.09 -11.72 12.34
N PRO A 142 0.35 -12.69 13.25
CA PRO A 142 0.88 -12.38 14.57
C PRO A 142 2.25 -11.68 14.54
N TYR A 143 3.13 -12.07 13.61
CA TYR A 143 4.46 -11.48 13.45
C TYR A 143 4.39 -10.06 12.89
N ALA A 144 3.51 -9.83 11.92
CA ALA A 144 3.29 -8.50 11.35
C ALA A 144 2.70 -7.54 12.40
N LEU A 145 1.75 -7.98 13.21
CA LEU A 145 1.16 -7.18 14.29
C LEU A 145 2.17 -6.90 15.40
N ALA A 146 2.96 -7.90 15.81
CA ALA A 146 4.05 -7.72 16.78
C ALA A 146 5.11 -6.72 16.27
N SER A 147 5.48 -6.83 14.99
CA SER A 147 6.38 -5.89 14.31
C SER A 147 5.84 -4.46 14.32
N ASN A 148 4.55 -4.27 14.03
CA ASN A 148 3.92 -2.96 14.10
C ASN A 148 3.88 -2.43 15.54
N ALA A 149 3.53 -3.27 16.52
CA ALA A 149 3.51 -2.90 17.94
C ALA A 149 4.90 -2.49 18.45
N HIS A 150 5.93 -3.23 18.04
CA HIS A 150 7.33 -2.94 18.35
C HIS A 150 7.79 -1.60 17.77
N TYR A 151 7.44 -1.31 16.51
CA TYR A 151 7.69 0.03 15.96
C TYR A 151 6.94 1.12 16.74
N MET A 152 5.68 0.87 17.12
CA MET A 152 4.85 1.85 17.83
C MET A 152 5.32 2.13 19.26
N SER A 153 5.79 1.11 19.99
CA SER A 153 6.20 1.22 21.40
C SER A 153 7.30 2.27 21.62
N LYS A 154 8.10 2.53 20.59
CA LYS A 154 9.20 3.50 20.61
C LYS A 154 9.15 4.50 19.46
N ILE A 155 7.97 4.71 18.87
CA ILE A 155 7.80 5.58 17.68
C ILE A 155 8.30 7.01 17.89
N TYR A 156 8.28 7.49 19.13
CA TYR A 156 8.76 8.82 19.54
C TYR A 156 10.29 8.92 19.66
N THR A 157 11.02 7.80 19.52
CA THR A 157 12.49 7.76 19.68
C THR A 157 13.25 7.76 18.35
N TYR A 158 12.57 7.51 17.22
CA TYR A 158 13.24 7.35 15.93
C TYR A 158 13.81 8.66 15.39
N ASN A 159 15.08 8.60 14.99
CA ASN A 159 15.72 9.62 14.16
C ASN A 159 16.24 9.00 12.86
N LEU A 160 15.32 8.63 11.96
CA LEU A 160 15.68 7.98 10.70
C LEU A 160 16.06 8.99 9.61
N PRO A 161 16.97 8.65 8.69
CA PRO A 161 17.27 9.47 7.52
C PRO A 161 16.05 9.64 6.60
N ARG A 162 15.25 8.56 6.46
CA ARG A 162 14.00 8.55 5.70
C ARG A 162 13.02 7.49 6.24
N LYS A 163 11.95 7.20 5.51
CA LYS A 163 10.96 6.17 5.89
C LYS A 163 11.54 4.76 5.71
N ILE A 164 11.20 3.87 6.63
CA ILE A 164 11.44 2.42 6.54
C ILE A 164 10.09 1.70 6.38
N LYS A 165 10.08 0.66 5.56
CA LYS A 165 8.90 -0.12 5.18
C LYS A 165 9.18 -1.59 5.42
N THR A 166 8.32 -2.23 6.19
CA THR A 166 8.39 -3.68 6.45
C THR A 166 7.19 -4.39 5.82
N ALA A 167 7.35 -5.63 5.36
CA ALA A 167 6.27 -6.44 4.77
C ALA A 167 6.36 -7.91 5.17
N PHE A 168 5.21 -8.60 5.22
CA PHE A 168 5.10 -10.03 5.49
C PHE A 168 4.22 -10.73 4.45
N SER A 169 4.79 -11.73 3.77
CA SER A 169 4.10 -12.60 2.82
C SER A 169 4.12 -14.04 3.33
N ASN A 170 3.00 -14.74 3.18
CA ASN A 170 2.77 -16.15 3.56
C ASN A 170 2.82 -17.11 2.35
N THR A 171 2.95 -16.58 1.14
CA THR A 171 3.02 -17.31 -0.14
C THR A 171 4.01 -16.64 -1.10
N GLU A 172 4.42 -17.39 -2.13
CA GLU A 172 5.36 -16.93 -3.17
C GLU A 172 4.78 -15.86 -4.13
N GLU A 173 3.46 -15.66 -4.13
CA GLU A 173 2.81 -14.58 -4.88
C GLU A 173 3.27 -13.18 -4.41
N ASP A 174 3.81 -13.09 -3.19
CA ASP A 174 4.34 -11.87 -2.57
C ASP A 174 3.35 -10.69 -2.55
N SER A 175 2.08 -10.91 -2.24
CA SER A 175 1.06 -9.85 -2.24
C SER A 175 1.30 -8.70 -1.24
N ALA A 176 2.22 -8.86 -0.28
CA ALA A 176 2.67 -7.80 0.64
C ALA A 176 3.90 -7.01 0.15
N HIS A 177 4.50 -7.42 -0.98
CA HIS A 177 5.61 -6.75 -1.65
C HIS A 177 6.96 -6.81 -0.90
N CYS A 178 7.30 -7.97 -0.34
CA CYS A 178 8.56 -8.26 0.34
C CYS A 178 9.78 -8.01 -0.56
N THR A 179 9.67 -8.32 -1.85
CA THR A 179 10.76 -8.22 -2.84
C THR A 179 11.04 -6.80 -3.34
N VAL A 180 10.30 -5.78 -2.88
CA VAL A 180 10.50 -4.36 -3.27
C VAL A 180 10.33 -3.39 -2.10
N THR A 181 10.57 -3.85 -0.87
CA THR A 181 10.48 -3.06 0.36
C THR A 181 11.81 -2.99 1.11
N ASP A 182 11.90 -2.17 2.16
CA ASP A 182 13.17 -2.00 2.88
C ASP A 182 13.52 -3.28 3.69
N LEU A 183 12.53 -3.98 4.26
CA LEU A 183 12.67 -5.28 4.95
C LEU A 183 11.43 -6.16 4.73
N GLY A 184 11.55 -7.24 3.98
CA GLY A 184 10.48 -8.19 3.67
C GLY A 184 10.72 -9.56 4.29
N PHE A 185 9.65 -10.17 4.79
CA PHE A 185 9.65 -11.50 5.40
C PHE A 185 8.72 -12.43 4.60
N LEU A 186 9.28 -13.46 3.96
CA LEU A 186 8.53 -14.52 3.32
C LEU A 186 8.48 -15.75 4.23
N ALA A 187 7.30 -16.22 4.58
CA ALA A 187 7.11 -17.46 5.34
C ALA A 187 7.58 -18.67 4.54
N VAL A 188 8.47 -19.47 5.14
CA VAL A 188 8.97 -20.72 4.55
C VAL A 188 8.96 -21.85 5.59
N ASP A 189 8.81 -23.07 5.12
CA ASP A 189 9.04 -24.26 5.94
C ASP A 189 10.53 -24.60 5.91
N ASN A 190 11.13 -24.77 7.08
CA ASN A 190 12.50 -25.22 7.26
C ASN A 190 12.49 -26.56 7.99
N ASN A 191 12.22 -27.64 7.25
CA ASN A 191 12.18 -29.01 7.76
C ASN A 191 11.17 -29.17 8.92
N GLY A 192 9.95 -28.69 8.71
CA GLY A 192 8.87 -28.71 9.71
C GLY A 192 8.97 -27.63 10.78
N LYS A 193 9.91 -26.68 10.67
CA LYS A 193 10.01 -25.49 11.53
C LYS A 193 9.64 -24.25 10.74
N ARG A 194 8.89 -23.35 11.37
CA ARG A 194 8.55 -22.04 10.80
C ARG A 194 9.80 -21.17 10.74
N ALA A 195 10.05 -20.62 9.57
CA ALA A 195 11.14 -19.68 9.34
C ALA A 195 10.71 -18.61 8.35
N PHE A 196 11.54 -17.59 8.22
CA PHE A 196 11.39 -16.53 7.23
C PHE A 196 12.62 -16.45 6.33
N LYS A 197 12.38 -16.36 5.03
CA LYS A 197 13.36 -15.89 4.06
C LYS A 197 13.27 -14.37 3.97
N LEU A 198 14.40 -13.67 4.11
CA LEU A 198 14.42 -12.21 4.09
C LEU A 198 14.75 -11.63 2.72
N TYR A 199 14.12 -10.49 2.45
CA TYR A 199 14.39 -9.62 1.32
C TYR A 199 14.69 -8.21 1.84
N ILE A 200 15.90 -7.70 1.63
CA ILE A 200 16.37 -6.47 2.28
C ILE A 200 16.79 -5.39 1.28
N GLY A 201 16.55 -4.12 1.63
CA GLY A 201 17.10 -2.96 0.93
C GLY A 201 16.44 -2.58 -0.41
N GLY A 202 15.24 -3.08 -0.69
CA GLY A 202 14.46 -2.67 -1.85
C GLY A 202 13.74 -1.32 -1.69
N GLY A 203 13.04 -0.88 -2.74
CA GLY A 203 12.10 0.22 -2.64
C GLY A 203 11.78 0.94 -3.94
N LEU A 204 10.50 1.23 -4.16
CA LEU A 204 9.96 1.94 -5.34
C LEU A 204 10.07 3.48 -5.30
N GLY A 205 9.78 4.13 -6.42
CA GLY A 205 9.92 5.57 -6.71
C GLY A 205 11.14 5.86 -7.58
N ARG A 206 11.36 7.11 -8.00
CA ARG A 206 12.32 7.61 -9.03
C ARG A 206 13.55 6.78 -9.42
N ASN A 207 14.23 6.16 -8.45
CA ASN A 207 15.30 5.18 -8.68
C ASN A 207 14.89 3.88 -7.96
N PRO A 208 14.02 3.06 -8.56
CA PRO A 208 13.48 1.88 -7.91
C PRO A 208 14.55 0.78 -7.83
N ARG A 209 14.45 -0.09 -6.83
CA ARG A 209 15.31 -1.27 -6.70
C ARG A 209 14.52 -2.43 -6.11
N THR A 210 14.78 -3.64 -6.61
CA THR A 210 14.36 -4.88 -5.95
C THR A 210 15.15 -5.07 -4.65
N SER A 211 14.57 -5.81 -3.72
CA SER A 211 15.25 -6.21 -2.50
C SER A 211 16.29 -7.28 -2.80
N VAL A 212 17.40 -7.26 -2.06
CA VAL A 212 18.42 -8.29 -2.06
C VAL A 212 17.93 -9.46 -1.21
N GLU A 213 18.02 -10.68 -1.74
CA GLU A 213 17.76 -11.90 -0.98
C GLU A 213 18.87 -12.09 0.08
N PHE A 214 18.49 -12.24 1.35
CA PHE A 214 19.45 -12.55 2.40
C PHE A 214 19.68 -14.06 2.49
N ASP A 215 20.95 -14.46 2.59
CA ASP A 215 21.36 -15.86 2.42
C ASP A 215 20.83 -16.79 3.53
N GLU A 216 20.58 -16.24 4.73
CA GLU A 216 20.20 -17.03 5.91
C GLU A 216 18.69 -17.00 6.16
N LEU A 217 18.14 -18.17 6.53
CA LEU A 217 16.80 -18.26 7.07
C LEU A 217 16.76 -17.72 8.50
N ILE A 218 15.70 -17.00 8.80
CA ILE A 218 15.44 -16.41 10.11
C ILE A 218 14.43 -17.25 10.85
N ASP A 219 14.79 -17.70 12.05
CA ASP A 219 13.86 -18.36 12.96
C ASP A 219 12.69 -17.42 13.27
N GLU A 220 11.47 -17.96 13.37
CA GLU A 220 10.25 -17.19 13.60
C GLU A 220 10.33 -16.28 14.84
N LYS A 221 11.09 -16.68 15.86
CA LYS A 221 11.29 -15.89 17.08
C LYS A 221 12.21 -14.70 16.88
N ASP A 222 13.00 -14.68 15.80
CA ASP A 222 14.05 -13.70 15.57
C ASP A 222 13.57 -12.46 14.75
N VAL A 223 12.28 -12.40 14.43
CA VAL A 223 11.69 -11.31 13.62
C VAL A 223 12.01 -9.92 14.18
N LEU A 224 11.82 -9.71 15.50
CA LEU A 224 12.06 -8.39 16.11
C LEU A 224 13.55 -8.01 16.13
N TYR A 225 14.47 -8.98 16.19
CA TYR A 225 15.90 -8.71 16.04
C TYR A 225 16.23 -8.17 14.65
N CYS A 226 15.56 -8.67 13.61
CA CYS A 226 15.74 -8.20 12.24
C CYS A 226 15.23 -6.75 12.05
N LEU A 227 14.10 -6.40 12.69
CA LEU A 227 13.59 -5.03 12.70
C LEU A 227 14.60 -4.05 13.32
N GLU A 228 15.17 -4.42 14.46
CA GLU A 228 16.18 -3.61 15.13
C GLU A 228 17.47 -3.50 14.33
N ALA A 229 17.95 -4.62 13.77
CA ALA A 229 19.14 -4.65 12.95
C ALA A 229 19.01 -3.72 11.73
N MET A 230 17.89 -3.80 11.00
CA MET A 230 17.64 -2.92 9.85
C MET A 230 17.50 -1.46 10.27
N THR A 231 16.86 -1.20 11.41
CA THR A 231 16.74 0.16 11.97
C THR A 231 18.12 0.73 12.31
N ASN A 232 18.96 -0.04 13.01
CA ASN A 232 20.31 0.38 13.40
C ASN A 232 21.21 0.60 12.20
N LEU A 233 21.18 -0.32 11.22
CA LEU A 233 21.87 -0.16 9.95
C LEU A 233 21.44 1.14 9.28
N PHE A 234 20.14 1.39 9.19
CA PHE A 234 19.64 2.57 8.49
C PHE A 234 20.02 3.87 9.19
N VAL A 235 20.06 3.89 10.52
CA VAL A 235 20.54 5.04 11.31
C VAL A 235 22.04 5.25 11.13
N ALA A 236 22.84 4.18 11.11
CA ALA A 236 24.29 4.27 10.99
C ALA A 236 24.72 4.72 9.58
N GLU A 237 24.09 4.15 8.55
CA GLU A 237 24.59 4.21 7.17
C GLU A 237 23.80 5.16 6.26
N GLY A 238 22.69 5.71 6.74
CA GLY A 238 21.82 6.54 5.94
C GLY A 238 22.30 7.97 5.74
N ASP A 239 21.89 8.58 4.61
CA ASP A 239 22.23 9.96 4.29
C ASP A 239 21.22 10.94 4.91
N TYR A 240 21.65 11.70 5.91
CA TYR A 240 20.85 12.75 6.57
C TYR A 240 20.90 14.11 5.86
N LYS A 241 21.80 14.29 4.87
CA LYS A 241 22.01 15.54 4.15
C LYS A 241 21.24 15.55 2.83
N ASN A 242 21.35 14.49 2.03
CA ASN A 242 20.68 14.39 0.74
C ASN A 242 19.42 13.52 0.81
N HIS A 243 18.28 14.19 1.02
CA HIS A 243 16.97 13.55 1.10
C HIS A 243 16.60 12.70 -0.13
N GLY A 244 17.07 13.08 -1.32
CA GLY A 244 16.84 12.34 -2.57
C GLY A 244 17.57 10.99 -2.62
N LYS A 245 18.62 10.82 -1.80
CA LYS A 245 19.45 9.62 -1.66
C LYS A 245 19.36 8.96 -0.27
N ALA A 246 18.36 9.33 0.53
CA ALA A 246 18.26 8.92 1.95
C ALA A 246 17.50 7.60 2.21
N ARG A 247 17.11 6.83 1.20
CA ARG A 247 16.44 5.52 1.36
C ARG A 247 17.46 4.38 1.42
N ILE A 248 17.11 3.26 2.07
CA ILE A 248 18.00 2.11 2.26
C ILE A 248 18.53 1.57 0.93
N ARG A 249 17.73 1.55 -0.14
CA ARG A 249 18.21 1.15 -1.49
C ARG A 249 19.45 1.90 -2.00
N TYR A 250 19.70 3.12 -1.54
CA TYR A 250 20.91 3.88 -1.91
C TYR A 250 22.12 3.48 -1.06
N ILE A 251 21.90 2.90 0.11
CA ILE A 251 22.94 2.23 0.89
C ILE A 251 23.36 0.97 0.13
N VAL A 252 22.40 0.18 -0.37
CA VAL A 252 22.68 -0.98 -1.24
C VAL A 252 23.46 -0.55 -2.49
N GLU A 253 23.03 0.52 -3.18
CA GLU A 253 23.74 1.06 -4.34
C GLU A 253 25.18 1.47 -4.01
N ARG A 254 25.40 2.08 -2.83
CA ARG A 254 26.72 2.54 -2.40
C ARG A 254 27.65 1.39 -1.99
N MET A 255 27.13 0.40 -1.27
CA MET A 255 27.93 -0.70 -0.71
C MET A 255 28.14 -1.85 -1.70
N GLY A 256 27.18 -2.08 -2.59
CA GLY A 256 27.04 -3.37 -3.28
C GLY A 256 26.28 -4.39 -2.42
N GLU A 257 25.70 -5.40 -3.06
CA GLU A 257 24.78 -6.34 -2.40
C GLU A 257 25.47 -7.20 -1.33
N GLU A 258 26.65 -7.75 -1.63
CA GLU A 258 27.40 -8.58 -0.68
C GLU A 258 27.81 -7.81 0.58
N GLU A 259 28.36 -6.60 0.42
CA GLU A 259 28.76 -5.78 1.55
C GLU A 259 27.54 -5.29 2.36
N PHE A 260 26.43 -4.99 1.69
CA PHE A 260 25.17 -4.65 2.37
C PHE A 260 24.64 -5.83 3.20
N LYS A 261 24.67 -7.06 2.68
CA LYS A 261 24.30 -8.27 3.43
C LYS A 261 25.21 -8.47 4.65
N ASN A 262 26.52 -8.29 4.50
CA ASN A 262 27.48 -8.37 5.59
C ASN A 262 27.23 -7.30 6.67
N CYS A 263 26.92 -6.06 6.25
CA CYS A 263 26.55 -4.98 7.15
C CYS A 263 25.28 -5.30 7.95
N PHE A 264 24.25 -5.83 7.28
CA PHE A 264 23.02 -6.26 7.95
C PHE A 264 23.28 -7.41 8.95
N ARG A 265 24.06 -8.43 8.54
CA ARG A 265 24.46 -9.54 9.39
C ARG A 265 25.17 -9.07 10.66
N LYS A 266 26.13 -8.16 10.54
CA LYS A 266 26.83 -7.57 11.69
C LYS A 266 25.84 -6.91 12.67
N HIS A 267 24.94 -6.07 12.18
CA HIS A 267 23.94 -5.44 13.05
C HIS A 267 22.96 -6.45 13.66
N LEU A 268 22.61 -7.51 12.93
CA LEU A 268 21.78 -8.59 13.44
C LEU A 268 22.46 -9.34 14.59
N GLU A 269 23.74 -9.69 14.45
CA GLU A 269 24.55 -10.30 15.51
C GLU A 269 24.65 -9.39 16.74
N GLU A 270 24.90 -8.09 16.54
CA GLU A 270 24.97 -7.09 17.63
C GLU A 270 23.66 -6.99 18.43
N VAL A 271 22.51 -7.03 17.74
CA VAL A 271 21.19 -6.99 18.41
C VAL A 271 20.89 -8.33 19.08
N LYS A 272 21.19 -9.47 18.43
CA LYS A 272 21.00 -10.80 19.03
C LYS A 272 21.83 -10.98 20.29
N ALA A 273 23.07 -10.47 20.31
CA ALA A 273 23.94 -10.52 21.48
C ALA A 273 23.36 -9.75 22.70
N LYS A 274 22.53 -8.73 22.48
CA LYS A 274 21.83 -8.01 23.56
C LYS A 274 20.64 -8.80 24.12
N GLY A 275 20.04 -9.68 23.32
CA GLY A 275 18.90 -10.49 23.69
C GLY A 275 17.61 -9.69 23.95
N GLY A 276 16.59 -10.39 24.45
CA GLY A 276 15.35 -9.76 24.96
C GLY A 276 14.30 -9.43 23.91
N LEU A 277 14.49 -9.86 22.66
CA LEU A 277 13.55 -9.63 21.56
C LEU A 277 12.99 -10.93 20.96
N ASP A 278 13.22 -12.08 21.59
CA ASP A 278 12.64 -13.36 21.17
C ASP A 278 11.12 -13.23 21.14
N LEU A 279 10.58 -13.29 19.93
CA LEU A 279 9.15 -13.15 19.71
C LEU A 279 8.45 -14.48 20.01
N LYS A 280 7.45 -14.41 20.88
CA LYS A 280 6.52 -15.51 21.11
C LYS A 280 5.17 -15.09 20.54
N VAL A 281 4.71 -15.81 19.53
CA VAL A 281 3.37 -15.62 18.97
C VAL A 281 2.50 -16.81 19.32
N GLU A 282 1.21 -16.55 19.50
CA GLU A 282 0.18 -17.58 19.58
C GLU A 282 -0.50 -17.72 18.22
N ASP A 283 -0.78 -18.96 17.83
CA ASP A 283 -1.54 -19.23 16.62
C ASP A 283 -2.97 -18.72 16.74
N ILE A 284 -3.42 -17.99 15.72
CA ILE A 284 -4.82 -17.57 15.61
C ILE A 284 -5.68 -18.81 15.36
N LYS A 285 -6.69 -18.99 16.21
CA LYS A 285 -7.66 -20.08 16.06
C LYS A 285 -8.85 -19.60 15.25
N TYR A 286 -9.14 -20.33 14.18
CA TYR A 286 -10.31 -20.12 13.32
C TYR A 286 -11.36 -21.16 13.68
N SER A 287 -12.49 -20.76 14.27
CA SER A 287 -13.52 -21.67 14.79
C SER A 287 -14.84 -21.64 14.03
N LYS A 288 -15.10 -20.58 13.26
CA LYS A 288 -16.34 -20.43 12.51
C LYS A 288 -16.59 -21.64 11.58
N LYS A 289 -17.82 -22.16 11.65
CA LYS A 289 -18.29 -23.21 10.73
C LYS A 289 -18.70 -22.60 9.39
N GLY A 290 -18.23 -23.21 8.31
CA GLY A 290 -18.59 -22.80 6.95
C GLY A 290 -19.87 -23.46 6.43
N GLU A 291 -20.40 -22.86 5.36
CA GLU A 291 -21.48 -23.40 4.52
C GLU A 291 -21.04 -23.19 3.07
N LYS A 292 -21.07 -24.23 2.22
CA LYS A 292 -20.61 -24.10 0.83
C LYS A 292 -21.63 -23.32 -0.01
N THR A 293 -21.12 -22.55 -0.98
CA THR A 293 -21.92 -21.97 -2.07
C THR A 293 -21.50 -22.58 -3.42
N ASN A 294 -22.41 -22.56 -4.38
CA ASN A 294 -22.16 -22.95 -5.77
C ASN A 294 -21.82 -21.76 -6.68
N ILE A 295 -21.85 -20.52 -6.17
CA ILE A 295 -21.50 -19.32 -6.95
C ILE A 295 -20.02 -19.37 -7.33
N LYS A 296 -19.72 -19.07 -8.59
CA LYS A 296 -18.37 -18.80 -9.09
C LYS A 296 -18.27 -17.34 -9.46
N HIS A 297 -17.30 -16.64 -8.88
CA HIS A 297 -17.10 -15.21 -9.10
C HIS A 297 -15.63 -14.85 -8.89
N GLU A 298 -15.05 -13.99 -9.73
CA GLU A 298 -13.62 -13.57 -9.67
C GLU A 298 -13.24 -12.82 -8.38
N ARG A 299 -14.24 -12.31 -7.66
CA ARG A 299 -14.09 -11.64 -6.36
C ARG A 299 -14.32 -12.58 -5.17
N LEU A 300 -14.73 -13.82 -5.40
CA LEU A 300 -14.99 -14.82 -4.37
C LEU A 300 -13.81 -15.77 -4.25
N ILE A 301 -13.11 -15.71 -3.11
CA ILE A 301 -11.90 -16.47 -2.85
C ILE A 301 -12.22 -17.53 -1.79
N PRO A 302 -12.09 -18.84 -2.09
CA PRO A 302 -12.27 -19.88 -1.08
C PRO A 302 -11.14 -19.82 -0.05
N GLN A 303 -11.50 -20.04 1.23
CA GLN A 303 -10.54 -20.14 2.31
C GLN A 303 -10.10 -21.60 2.53
N LYS A 304 -8.95 -21.81 3.18
CA LYS A 304 -8.51 -23.15 3.60
C LYS A 304 -9.43 -23.77 4.67
N GLN A 305 -10.20 -22.94 5.39
CA GLN A 305 -11.27 -23.41 6.26
C GLN A 305 -12.49 -23.77 5.41
N GLU A 306 -12.95 -25.02 5.53
CA GLU A 306 -13.99 -25.56 4.66
C GLU A 306 -15.30 -24.76 4.72
N GLY A 307 -15.83 -24.39 3.55
CA GLY A 307 -17.09 -23.66 3.42
C GLY A 307 -17.01 -22.19 3.85
N LEU A 308 -15.81 -21.66 4.08
CA LEU A 308 -15.60 -20.23 4.29
C LEU A 308 -14.95 -19.59 3.05
N TYR A 309 -15.27 -18.32 2.88
CA TYR A 309 -14.91 -17.52 1.72
C TYR A 309 -14.47 -16.13 2.15
N THR A 310 -13.70 -15.52 1.26
CA THR A 310 -13.32 -14.11 1.29
C THR A 310 -13.93 -13.42 0.08
N VAL A 311 -14.52 -12.24 0.27
CA VAL A 311 -14.96 -11.38 -0.83
C VAL A 311 -14.03 -10.18 -0.95
N LEU A 312 -13.41 -10.03 -2.12
CA LEU A 312 -12.63 -8.88 -2.51
C LEU A 312 -13.56 -7.73 -2.95
N PHE A 313 -13.36 -6.55 -2.38
CA PHE A 313 -13.99 -5.31 -2.82
C PHE A 313 -12.93 -4.24 -3.09
N HIS A 314 -13.01 -3.63 -4.27
CA HIS A 314 -12.06 -2.61 -4.71
C HIS A 314 -12.81 -1.34 -5.10
N PRO A 315 -12.85 -0.32 -4.23
CA PRO A 315 -13.32 1.00 -4.60
C PRO A 315 -12.37 1.60 -5.64
N VAL A 316 -12.87 2.06 -6.79
CA VAL A 316 -12.03 2.56 -7.90
C VAL A 316 -11.09 3.65 -7.39
N GLY A 317 -9.78 3.48 -7.60
CA GLY A 317 -8.74 4.41 -7.13
C GLY A 317 -8.66 4.54 -5.60
N GLY A 318 -9.10 3.51 -4.88
CA GLY A 318 -9.20 3.49 -3.43
C GLY A 318 -10.23 4.45 -2.86
N GLN A 319 -11.14 4.99 -3.67
CA GLN A 319 -12.12 6.01 -3.25
C GLN A 319 -13.41 5.33 -2.74
N LEU A 320 -13.46 5.00 -1.45
CA LEU A 320 -14.63 4.35 -0.83
C LEU A 320 -15.64 5.40 -0.38
N SER A 321 -16.80 5.47 -1.03
CA SER A 321 -17.87 6.40 -0.61
C SER A 321 -18.39 6.06 0.78
N LEU A 322 -18.85 7.09 1.50
CA LEU A 322 -19.35 6.91 2.86
C LEU A 322 -20.64 6.09 2.93
N ASP A 323 -21.52 6.20 1.93
CA ASP A 323 -22.76 5.41 1.89
C ASP A 323 -22.44 3.92 1.78
N VAL A 324 -21.51 3.56 0.89
CA VAL A 324 -21.07 2.17 0.73
C VAL A 324 -20.35 1.67 1.98
N LEU A 325 -19.49 2.49 2.59
CA LEU A 325 -18.83 2.13 3.85
C LEU A 325 -19.84 1.88 4.97
N LYS A 326 -20.83 2.76 5.11
CA LYS A 326 -21.89 2.64 6.12
C LYS A 326 -22.66 1.33 5.95
N GLU A 327 -23.19 1.10 4.75
CA GLU A 327 -23.96 -0.12 4.46
C GLU A 327 -23.11 -1.38 4.60
N LEU A 328 -21.83 -1.32 4.22
CA LEU A 328 -20.90 -2.43 4.43
C LEU A 328 -20.76 -2.74 5.92
N ILE A 329 -20.50 -1.73 6.76
CA ILE A 329 -20.39 -1.87 8.23
C ILE A 329 -21.66 -2.50 8.81
N GLU A 330 -22.85 -2.00 8.44
CA GLU A 330 -24.16 -2.49 8.91
C GLU A 330 -24.46 -3.93 8.49
N LYS A 331 -23.88 -4.39 7.38
CA LYS A 331 -23.97 -5.78 6.91
C LYS A 331 -23.01 -6.69 7.65
N ILE A 332 -21.73 -6.32 7.70
CA ILE A 332 -20.69 -7.19 8.26
C ILE A 332 -20.77 -7.28 9.79
N GLU A 333 -21.27 -6.27 10.49
CA GLU A 333 -21.35 -6.31 11.96
C GLU A 333 -22.24 -7.43 12.52
N LYS A 334 -23.11 -7.99 11.67
CA LYS A 334 -24.02 -9.10 12.00
C LYS A 334 -23.39 -10.47 11.75
N ILE A 335 -22.20 -10.50 11.17
CA ILE A 335 -21.50 -11.72 10.77
C ILE A 335 -20.53 -12.13 11.88
N GLU A 336 -20.71 -13.35 12.39
CA GLU A 336 -19.82 -13.93 13.39
C GLU A 336 -18.39 -14.07 12.84
N GLU A 337 -17.39 -13.78 13.68
CA GLU A 337 -15.95 -13.87 13.36
C GLU A 337 -15.53 -13.14 12.06
N VAL A 338 -16.31 -12.16 11.59
CA VAL A 338 -15.96 -11.41 10.37
C VAL A 338 -14.66 -10.63 10.57
N GLU A 339 -13.83 -10.62 9.54
CA GLU A 339 -12.63 -9.79 9.50
C GLU A 339 -12.62 -8.95 8.23
N VAL A 340 -12.11 -7.72 8.36
CA VAL A 340 -11.79 -6.89 7.20
C VAL A 340 -10.28 -6.67 7.15
N ARG A 341 -9.68 -6.96 5.99
CA ARG A 341 -8.26 -6.73 5.72
C ARG A 341 -8.13 -5.73 4.59
N LEU A 342 -7.34 -4.68 4.77
CA LEU A 342 -6.96 -3.76 3.69
C LEU A 342 -5.79 -4.38 2.92
N GLY A 343 -5.80 -4.25 1.60
CA GLY A 343 -4.69 -4.72 0.76
C GLY A 343 -3.80 -3.60 0.22
N MET A 344 -2.70 -4.02 -0.40
CA MET A 344 -1.68 -3.13 -0.99
C MET A 344 -2.11 -2.43 -2.28
N ASP A 345 -3.28 -2.79 -2.82
CA ASP A 345 -3.83 -2.28 -4.07
C ASP A 345 -5.11 -1.48 -3.85
N GLU A 346 -5.19 -0.73 -2.74
CA GLU A 346 -6.31 0.19 -2.47
C GLU A 346 -7.68 -0.51 -2.33
N ASN A 347 -7.65 -1.79 -1.96
CA ASN A 347 -8.82 -2.65 -1.82
C ASN A 347 -9.00 -3.13 -0.37
N LEU A 348 -10.12 -3.81 -0.13
CA LEU A 348 -10.41 -4.50 1.12
C LEU A 348 -10.93 -5.91 0.84
N TYR A 349 -10.74 -6.78 1.83
CA TYR A 349 -11.16 -8.17 1.83
C TYR A 349 -12.07 -8.39 3.03
N VAL A 350 -13.29 -8.85 2.80
CA VAL A 350 -14.20 -9.30 3.85
C VAL A 350 -14.05 -10.80 3.96
N ARG A 351 -13.49 -11.28 5.07
CA ARG A 351 -13.09 -12.67 5.29
C ARG A 351 -14.02 -13.38 6.27
N ASN A 352 -13.84 -14.69 6.38
CA ASN A 352 -14.61 -15.58 7.27
C ASN A 352 -16.12 -15.53 6.98
N LEU A 353 -16.49 -15.42 5.70
CA LEU A 353 -17.87 -15.46 5.25
C LEU A 353 -18.25 -16.91 4.97
N ASN A 354 -19.37 -17.41 5.50
CA ASN A 354 -19.96 -18.62 4.95
C ASN A 354 -20.53 -18.33 3.53
N GLY A 355 -20.95 -19.37 2.82
CA GLY A 355 -21.45 -19.25 1.44
C GLY A 355 -22.54 -18.18 1.29
N LYS A 356 -23.60 -18.22 2.11
CA LYS A 356 -24.71 -17.26 2.05
C LYS A 356 -24.27 -15.83 2.35
N GLU A 357 -23.41 -15.66 3.35
CA GLU A 357 -22.84 -14.35 3.70
C GLU A 357 -22.00 -13.80 2.54
N ALA A 358 -21.21 -14.66 1.89
CA ALA A 358 -20.39 -14.28 0.75
C ALA A 358 -21.24 -13.85 -0.45
N GLU A 359 -22.31 -14.58 -0.76
CA GLU A 359 -23.29 -14.20 -1.79
C GLU A 359 -23.90 -12.83 -1.50
N ALA A 360 -24.32 -12.59 -0.25
CA ALA A 360 -24.91 -11.31 0.16
C ALA A 360 -23.94 -10.12 0.05
N ILE A 361 -22.65 -10.33 0.35
CA ILE A 361 -21.61 -9.29 0.19
C ILE A 361 -21.29 -9.07 -1.29
N LEU A 362 -21.25 -10.13 -2.12
CA LEU A 362 -21.06 -10.01 -3.57
C LEU A 362 -22.18 -9.20 -4.22
N GLU A 363 -23.44 -9.56 -3.94
CA GLU A 363 -24.63 -8.87 -4.44
C GLU A 363 -24.62 -7.40 -3.99
N PHE A 364 -24.33 -7.15 -2.71
CA PHE A 364 -24.23 -5.78 -2.22
C PHE A 364 -23.14 -4.98 -2.93
N THR A 365 -21.96 -5.55 -3.17
CA THR A 365 -20.83 -4.81 -3.76
C THR A 365 -20.93 -4.63 -5.28
N GLN A 366 -21.85 -5.33 -5.94
CA GLN A 366 -22.02 -5.28 -7.39
C GLN A 366 -22.29 -3.85 -7.90
N GLY A 367 -21.45 -3.40 -8.84
CA GLY A 367 -21.53 -2.07 -9.46
C GLY A 367 -21.10 -0.92 -8.54
N LYS A 368 -20.66 -1.20 -7.30
CA LYS A 368 -20.24 -0.19 -6.31
C LYS A 368 -18.72 0.02 -6.26
N GLY A 369 -17.97 -0.71 -7.08
CA GLY A 369 -16.51 -0.64 -7.19
C GLY A 369 -16.05 -1.10 -8.56
N GLY A 370 -14.80 -1.55 -8.66
CA GLY A 370 -14.27 -2.16 -9.87
C GLY A 370 -14.66 -3.64 -9.97
N GLU A 371 -15.39 -3.99 -11.03
CA GLU A 371 -15.84 -5.37 -11.27
C GLU A 371 -14.82 -6.18 -12.09
N THR A 372 -14.08 -5.52 -12.98
CA THR A 372 -13.04 -6.14 -13.82
C THR A 372 -11.64 -5.91 -13.25
N LEU A 373 -10.65 -6.70 -13.63
CA LEU A 373 -9.25 -6.53 -13.26
C LEU A 373 -8.72 -5.14 -13.67
N ALA A 374 -9.12 -4.66 -14.84
CA ALA A 374 -8.77 -3.33 -15.34
C ALA A 374 -9.49 -2.21 -14.56
N GLU A 375 -10.76 -2.38 -14.15
CA GLU A 375 -11.44 -1.43 -13.28
C GLU A 375 -10.86 -1.38 -11.87
N ARG A 376 -10.24 -2.48 -11.42
CA ARG A 376 -9.48 -2.58 -10.16
C ARG A 376 -8.08 -1.95 -10.25
N SER A 377 -7.89 -0.98 -11.15
CA SER A 377 -6.65 -0.21 -11.32
C SER A 377 -6.36 0.70 -10.14
N VAL A 378 -5.07 0.85 -9.83
CA VAL A 378 -4.58 1.56 -8.65
C VAL A 378 -4.15 2.97 -9.03
N SER A 379 -4.49 3.97 -8.22
CA SER A 379 -4.06 5.34 -8.46
C SER A 379 -3.71 6.06 -7.17
N CYS A 380 -2.52 6.67 -7.13
CA CYS A 380 -2.24 7.63 -6.06
C CYS A 380 -3.22 8.82 -6.10
N ILE A 381 -3.29 9.60 -5.02
CA ILE A 381 -4.22 10.74 -4.93
C ILE A 381 -4.03 11.81 -6.01
N GLY A 382 -2.79 12.03 -6.49
CA GLY A 382 -2.49 12.97 -7.57
C GLY A 382 -2.84 14.44 -7.27
N THR A 383 -2.79 15.29 -8.30
CA THR A 383 -3.34 16.65 -8.25
C THR A 383 -4.87 16.64 -8.40
N PRO A 384 -5.61 17.66 -7.91
CA PRO A 384 -5.14 18.89 -7.27
C PRO A 384 -4.74 18.75 -5.78
N ILE A 385 -4.92 17.58 -5.16
CA ILE A 385 -4.76 17.41 -3.71
C ILE A 385 -3.29 17.33 -3.28
N CYS A 386 -2.49 16.48 -3.93
CA CYS A 386 -1.14 16.18 -3.50
C CYS A 386 -0.18 17.35 -3.75
N GLN A 387 0.54 17.79 -2.71
CA GLN A 387 1.59 18.81 -2.87
C GLN A 387 2.76 18.39 -3.76
N MET A 388 3.07 17.09 -3.81
CA MET A 388 4.12 16.54 -4.67
C MET A 388 3.60 16.09 -6.03
N GLY A 389 2.28 16.05 -6.21
CA GLY A 389 1.66 15.57 -7.45
C GLY A 389 1.98 16.50 -8.61
N VAL A 390 2.23 15.90 -9.77
CA VAL A 390 2.41 16.62 -11.03
C VAL A 390 1.12 16.55 -11.85
N LEU A 391 0.51 15.35 -11.92
CA LEU A 391 -0.64 15.03 -12.77
C LEU A 391 -1.87 14.54 -11.99
N GLU A 392 -3.02 14.59 -12.66
CA GLU A 392 -4.35 14.22 -12.14
C GLU A 392 -4.61 12.71 -12.26
N SER A 393 -3.80 11.87 -11.60
CA SER A 393 -3.88 10.40 -11.76
C SER A 393 -5.26 9.81 -11.44
N GLN A 394 -5.96 10.33 -10.43
CA GLN A 394 -7.32 9.88 -10.09
C GLN A 394 -8.32 10.23 -11.20
N LYS A 395 -8.14 11.35 -11.91
CA LYS A 395 -9.00 11.74 -13.03
C LYS A 395 -8.76 10.81 -14.21
N THR A 396 -7.50 10.59 -14.58
CA THR A 396 -7.12 9.68 -15.66
C THR A 396 -7.64 8.25 -15.44
N LEU A 397 -7.57 7.75 -14.20
CA LEU A 397 -8.15 6.43 -13.87
C LEU A 397 -9.67 6.40 -14.07
N ARG A 398 -10.41 7.44 -13.65
CA ARG A 398 -11.87 7.49 -13.85
C ARG A 398 -12.23 7.52 -15.33
N GLU A 399 -11.57 8.39 -16.11
CA GLU A 399 -11.76 8.47 -17.57
C GLU A 399 -11.46 7.12 -18.24
N PHE A 400 -10.40 6.41 -17.80
CA PHE A 400 -10.11 5.06 -18.29
C PHE A 400 -11.22 4.05 -17.96
N VAL A 401 -11.72 4.04 -16.71
CA VAL A 401 -12.82 3.15 -16.29
C VAL A 401 -14.12 3.43 -17.04
N GLU A 402 -14.44 4.71 -17.29
CA GLU A 402 -15.58 5.10 -18.11
C GLU A 402 -15.46 4.55 -19.54
N LEU A 403 -14.31 4.73 -20.18
CA LEU A 403 -14.07 4.21 -21.52
C LEU A 403 -14.09 2.68 -21.61
N LEU A 404 -13.62 1.96 -20.58
CA LEU A 404 -13.75 0.49 -20.52
C LEU A 404 -15.21 0.06 -20.63
N LYS A 405 -16.10 0.74 -19.88
CA LYS A 405 -17.54 0.45 -19.87
C LYS A 405 -18.20 0.84 -21.18
N GLU A 406 -17.91 2.03 -21.71
CA GLU A 406 -18.43 2.50 -23.00
C GLU A 406 -18.06 1.56 -24.15
N ASN A 407 -16.85 1.01 -24.14
CA ASN A 407 -16.39 0.08 -25.17
C ASN A 407 -16.72 -1.39 -24.85
N SER A 408 -17.39 -1.66 -23.72
CA SER A 408 -17.76 -3.02 -23.28
C SER A 408 -16.56 -3.99 -23.26
N ILE A 409 -15.39 -3.50 -22.82
CA ILE A 409 -14.16 -4.30 -22.74
C ILE A 409 -14.36 -5.46 -21.76
N LYS A 410 -14.08 -6.69 -22.19
CA LYS A 410 -14.34 -7.90 -21.40
C LYS A 410 -13.39 -8.03 -20.20
N GLU A 411 -13.87 -8.66 -19.12
CA GLU A 411 -13.01 -9.05 -18.00
C GLU A 411 -11.86 -9.93 -18.47
N GLY A 412 -10.66 -9.70 -17.94
CA GLY A 412 -9.43 -10.41 -18.32
C GLY A 412 -8.73 -9.89 -19.59
N THR A 413 -9.34 -8.95 -20.33
CA THR A 413 -8.71 -8.37 -21.53
C THR A 413 -7.47 -7.57 -21.19
N LEU A 414 -7.57 -6.67 -20.21
CA LEU A 414 -6.45 -5.84 -19.74
C LEU A 414 -6.08 -6.22 -18.31
N PRO A 415 -4.80 -6.11 -17.95
CA PRO A 415 -4.38 -6.26 -16.57
C PRO A 415 -4.80 -5.04 -15.78
N ARG A 416 -4.52 -5.09 -14.48
CA ARG A 416 -4.58 -3.91 -13.63
C ARG A 416 -3.52 -2.89 -14.09
N VAL A 417 -3.92 -1.63 -14.21
CA VAL A 417 -3.02 -0.51 -14.51
C VAL A 417 -2.67 0.25 -13.23
N ARG A 418 -1.44 0.75 -13.13
CA ARG A 418 -0.94 1.46 -11.95
C ARG A 418 -0.59 2.92 -12.27
N PHE A 419 -1.35 3.87 -11.74
CA PHE A 419 -1.17 5.30 -11.98
C PHE A 419 -0.49 6.02 -10.81
N SER A 420 0.62 6.69 -11.10
CA SER A 420 1.29 7.59 -10.16
C SER A 420 1.39 8.98 -10.77
N GLY A 421 0.73 9.98 -10.19
CA GLY A 421 0.77 11.37 -10.68
C GLY A 421 2.14 12.06 -10.55
N CYS A 422 3.18 11.37 -10.05
CA CYS A 422 4.58 11.82 -10.04
C CYS A 422 5.53 10.61 -9.92
N PRO A 423 6.85 10.78 -10.11
CA PRO A 423 7.82 9.67 -10.02
C PRO A 423 8.03 9.09 -8.60
N ASN A 424 7.29 9.53 -7.58
CA ASN A 424 7.44 8.99 -6.21
C ASN A 424 6.85 7.58 -6.04
N SER A 425 6.12 7.08 -7.04
CA SER A 425 5.49 5.76 -7.08
C SER A 425 4.61 5.42 -5.89
N CYS A 426 3.66 6.30 -5.58
CA CYS A 426 2.62 5.97 -4.60
C CYS A 426 1.63 4.92 -5.15
N GLY A 427 1.43 4.85 -6.47
CA GLY A 427 0.62 3.82 -7.14
C GLY A 427 1.40 2.55 -7.52
N MET A 428 2.71 2.49 -7.21
CA MET A 428 3.58 1.33 -7.46
C MET A 428 3.76 0.98 -8.95
N HIS A 429 3.89 1.99 -9.81
CA HIS A 429 3.87 1.82 -11.26
C HIS A 429 4.97 0.89 -11.81
N GLU A 430 6.10 0.74 -11.12
CA GLU A 430 7.22 -0.07 -11.59
C GLU A 430 7.01 -1.59 -11.41
N ILE A 431 6.02 -2.03 -10.63
CA ILE A 431 5.78 -3.47 -10.36
C ILE A 431 4.48 -3.99 -10.99
N GLY A 432 3.80 -3.18 -11.78
CA GLY A 432 2.63 -3.62 -12.55
C GLY A 432 3.02 -3.96 -13.98
N ASP A 433 2.19 -4.77 -14.64
CA ASP A 433 2.34 -5.06 -16.07
C ASP A 433 2.33 -3.77 -16.89
N ILE A 434 1.44 -2.85 -16.54
CA ILE A 434 1.34 -1.50 -17.12
C ILE A 434 1.31 -0.46 -16.00
N GLY A 435 2.29 0.44 -16.01
CA GLY A 435 2.44 1.51 -15.04
C GLY A 435 2.64 2.88 -15.68
N PHE A 436 2.18 3.93 -15.00
CA PHE A 436 2.31 5.30 -15.44
C PHE A 436 2.88 6.22 -14.37
N ALA A 437 3.92 6.99 -14.70
CA ALA A 437 4.55 7.97 -13.82
C ALA A 437 4.46 9.39 -14.39
N GLY A 438 3.74 10.28 -13.70
CA GLY A 438 3.48 11.63 -14.21
C GLY A 438 4.70 12.53 -14.17
N LYS A 439 4.96 13.27 -15.25
CA LYS A 439 5.98 14.32 -15.32
C LYS A 439 5.53 15.47 -16.22
N LYS A 440 6.35 16.52 -16.25
CA LYS A 440 6.26 17.60 -17.23
C LYS A 440 7.31 17.37 -18.32
N LYS A 441 6.94 17.57 -19.58
CA LYS A 441 7.84 17.47 -20.74
C LYS A 441 7.51 18.56 -21.75
N LYS A 442 8.53 19.08 -22.45
CA LYS A 442 8.30 19.93 -23.61
C LYS A 442 7.94 19.06 -24.81
N VAL A 443 6.75 19.25 -25.37
CA VAL A 443 6.26 18.61 -26.60
C VAL A 443 6.01 19.73 -27.60
N CYS A 444 6.74 19.74 -28.71
CA CYS A 444 6.71 20.85 -29.69
C CYS A 444 6.85 22.23 -29.02
N ASP A 445 7.84 22.37 -28.14
CA ASP A 445 8.13 23.56 -27.31
C ASP A 445 7.06 23.98 -26.29
N VAL A 446 5.94 23.25 -26.19
CA VAL A 446 4.91 23.48 -25.18
C VAL A 446 5.16 22.58 -23.97
N LEU A 447 5.16 23.16 -22.76
CA LEU A 447 5.29 22.39 -21.52
C LEU A 447 4.00 21.62 -21.23
N SER A 448 4.01 20.34 -21.53
CA SER A 448 2.86 19.43 -21.48
C SER A 448 2.89 18.47 -20.30
N ASN A 449 1.71 18.00 -19.93
CA ASN A 449 1.50 16.92 -18.95
C ASN A 449 1.65 15.57 -19.66
N VAL A 450 2.62 14.76 -19.24
CA VAL A 450 2.84 13.43 -19.82
C VAL A 450 3.03 12.38 -18.73
N PHE A 451 2.56 11.17 -18.98
CA PHE A 451 2.93 10.00 -18.20
C PHE A 451 4.07 9.25 -18.88
N GLU A 452 5.12 8.93 -18.13
CA GLU A 452 6.09 7.89 -18.49
C GLU A 452 5.37 6.54 -18.42
N LEU A 453 5.37 5.80 -19.53
CA LEU A 453 4.89 4.42 -19.58
C LEU A 453 5.99 3.49 -19.10
N HIS A 454 5.68 2.73 -18.06
CA HIS A 454 6.45 1.59 -17.58
C HIS A 454 5.72 0.30 -17.95
N PHE A 455 6.43 -0.66 -18.55
CA PHE A 455 5.84 -1.92 -18.97
C PHE A 455 6.69 -3.13 -18.59
N GLY A 456 6.02 -4.23 -18.28
CA GLY A 456 6.65 -5.51 -18.00
C GLY A 456 7.10 -5.71 -16.55
N GLY A 457 6.65 -4.88 -15.61
CA GLY A 457 6.87 -5.11 -14.20
C GLY A 457 6.12 -6.36 -13.72
N LYS A 458 6.71 -7.11 -12.78
CA LYS A 458 6.07 -8.26 -12.15
C LYS A 458 6.51 -8.33 -10.69
N LEU A 459 5.62 -8.80 -9.84
CA LEU A 459 5.90 -9.12 -8.45
C LEU A 459 5.72 -10.63 -8.25
N GLY A 460 6.60 -11.24 -7.47
CA GLY A 460 6.56 -12.66 -7.12
C GLY A 460 7.94 -13.16 -6.71
N ILE A 461 7.98 -14.08 -5.75
CA ILE A 461 9.25 -14.66 -5.30
C ILE A 461 9.95 -15.36 -6.48
N GLY A 462 11.19 -14.97 -6.78
CA GLY A 462 11.95 -15.48 -7.93
C GLY A 462 11.57 -14.88 -9.29
N GLU A 463 10.50 -14.11 -9.37
CA GLU A 463 10.00 -13.52 -10.64
C GLU A 463 9.96 -11.98 -10.64
N THR A 464 10.18 -11.35 -9.48
CA THR A 464 10.10 -9.90 -9.33
C THR A 464 11.04 -9.19 -10.29
N ARG A 465 10.47 -8.30 -11.11
CA ARG A 465 11.19 -7.41 -12.03
C ARG A 465 10.48 -6.08 -12.11
N LEU A 466 11.26 -5.02 -12.33
CA LEU A 466 10.74 -3.67 -12.49
C LEU A 466 10.43 -3.41 -13.96
N GLY A 467 9.35 -2.69 -14.23
CA GLY A 467 8.93 -2.33 -15.58
C GLY A 467 9.88 -1.32 -16.22
N ASP A 468 10.25 -1.61 -17.47
CA ASP A 468 11.11 -0.75 -18.27
C ASP A 468 10.35 0.47 -18.79
N TYR A 469 11.07 1.53 -19.11
CA TYR A 469 10.51 2.71 -19.75
C TYR A 469 10.25 2.46 -21.24
N TYR A 470 9.04 2.76 -21.72
CA TYR A 470 8.62 2.54 -23.11
C TYR A 470 8.30 3.83 -23.89
N GLY A 471 8.12 4.95 -23.21
CA GLY A 471 7.77 6.22 -23.86
C GLY A 471 7.02 7.17 -22.95
N ASP A 472 6.72 8.37 -23.47
CA ASP A 472 5.93 9.38 -22.80
C ASP A 472 4.60 9.57 -23.55
N ILE A 473 3.47 9.48 -22.85
CA ILE A 473 2.14 9.66 -23.43
C ILE A 473 1.49 10.90 -22.80
N LEU A 474 0.88 11.76 -23.62
CA LEU A 474 0.10 12.89 -23.12
C LEU A 474 -0.98 12.41 -22.15
N GLN A 475 -1.16 13.11 -21.01
CA GLN A 475 -2.08 12.71 -19.95
C GLN A 475 -3.47 12.33 -20.50
N ASP A 476 -4.03 13.19 -21.34
CA ASP A 476 -5.40 13.06 -21.86
C ASP A 476 -5.52 11.98 -22.96
N LYS A 477 -4.39 11.41 -23.40
CA LYS A 477 -4.33 10.32 -24.38
C LYS A 477 -4.11 8.95 -23.76
N VAL A 478 -3.77 8.87 -22.47
CA VAL A 478 -3.56 7.59 -21.79
C VAL A 478 -4.80 6.69 -21.80
N PRO A 479 -6.02 7.17 -21.48
CA PRO A 479 -7.21 6.34 -21.56
C PRO A 479 -7.45 5.78 -22.97
N GLU A 480 -7.32 6.63 -24.01
CA GLU A 480 -7.47 6.24 -25.42
C GLU A 480 -6.44 5.17 -25.83
N PHE A 481 -5.17 5.38 -25.47
CA PHE A 481 -4.09 4.41 -25.67
C PHE A 481 -4.43 3.04 -25.07
N LEU A 482 -4.90 3.00 -23.82
CA LEU A 482 -5.25 1.74 -23.15
C LEU A 482 -6.41 1.03 -23.84
N ILE A 483 -7.43 1.76 -24.31
CA ILE A 483 -8.53 1.17 -25.09
C ILE A 483 -8.04 0.62 -26.42
N LYS A 484 -7.08 1.29 -27.08
CA LYS A 484 -6.49 0.76 -28.30
C LYS A 484 -5.74 -0.56 -28.05
N VAL A 485 -4.99 -0.64 -26.95
CA VAL A 485 -4.36 -1.91 -26.52
C VAL A 485 -5.42 -2.98 -26.24
N ALA A 486 -6.49 -2.65 -25.51
CA ALA A 486 -7.58 -3.59 -25.23
C ALA A 486 -8.20 -4.16 -26.51
N LYS A 487 -8.48 -3.32 -27.51
CA LYS A 487 -9.05 -3.74 -28.80
C LYS A 487 -8.09 -4.65 -29.57
N ALA A 488 -6.79 -4.40 -29.52
CA ALA A 488 -5.79 -5.28 -30.13
C ALA A 488 -5.77 -6.67 -29.47
N VAL A 489 -5.88 -6.72 -28.14
CA VAL A 489 -5.99 -7.98 -27.38
C VAL A 489 -7.27 -8.73 -27.73
N GLU A 490 -8.43 -8.06 -27.72
CA GLU A 490 -9.72 -8.68 -28.05
C GLU A 490 -9.79 -9.17 -29.49
N ALA A 491 -9.14 -8.49 -30.44
CA ALA A 491 -9.07 -8.92 -31.84
C ALA A 491 -8.38 -10.29 -32.00
N LYS A 492 -7.57 -10.70 -31.02
CA LYS A 492 -6.94 -12.03 -30.96
C LYS A 492 -7.68 -13.01 -30.04
N ASN A 493 -8.80 -12.59 -29.43
CA ASN A 493 -9.56 -13.36 -28.45
C ASN A 493 -8.67 -13.96 -27.35
N SER A 494 -7.79 -13.13 -26.79
CA SER A 494 -6.76 -13.51 -25.82
C SER A 494 -6.84 -12.63 -24.57
N THR A 495 -6.06 -12.97 -23.54
CA THR A 495 -5.78 -12.06 -22.42
C THR A 495 -4.55 -11.21 -22.72
N PHE A 496 -4.36 -10.10 -22.02
CA PHE A 496 -3.15 -9.29 -22.22
C PHE A 496 -1.86 -10.08 -21.96
N GLU A 497 -1.84 -10.92 -20.92
CA GLU A 497 -0.65 -11.70 -20.55
C GLU A 497 -0.24 -12.70 -21.65
N GLU A 498 -1.21 -13.33 -22.29
CA GLU A 498 -0.97 -14.23 -23.41
C GLU A 498 -0.62 -13.45 -24.68
N TRP A 499 -1.40 -12.42 -25.00
CA TRP A 499 -1.23 -11.61 -26.20
C TRP A 499 0.16 -10.99 -26.27
N ILE A 500 0.67 -10.46 -25.16
CA ILE A 500 1.94 -9.73 -25.16
C ILE A 500 3.16 -10.62 -25.39
N LYS A 501 3.07 -11.94 -25.14
CA LYS A 501 4.14 -12.91 -25.38
C LYS A 501 4.47 -12.99 -26.88
N ASP A 502 3.45 -12.98 -27.73
CA ASP A 502 3.60 -13.13 -29.19
C ASP A 502 3.45 -11.81 -29.97
N ASN A 503 2.91 -10.75 -29.36
CA ASN A 503 2.55 -9.50 -30.05
C ASN A 503 3.27 -8.27 -29.45
N SER A 504 4.47 -8.46 -28.87
CA SER A 504 5.27 -7.37 -28.30
C SER A 504 5.61 -6.26 -29.30
N GLU A 505 5.83 -6.58 -30.58
CA GLU A 505 6.07 -5.59 -31.63
C GLU A 505 4.81 -4.79 -31.99
N GLU A 506 3.63 -5.42 -31.95
CA GLU A 506 2.35 -4.72 -32.13
C GLU A 506 2.10 -3.75 -30.97
N PHE A 507 2.38 -4.16 -29.74
CA PHE A 507 2.32 -3.27 -28.57
C PHE A 507 3.26 -2.06 -28.73
N LYS A 508 4.53 -2.29 -29.12
CA LYS A 508 5.49 -1.21 -29.38
C LYS A 508 5.03 -0.27 -30.51
N ALA A 509 4.39 -0.81 -31.55
CA ALA A 509 3.82 -0.01 -32.61
C ALA A 509 2.71 0.91 -32.09
N ILE A 510 1.79 0.40 -31.26
CA ILE A 510 0.76 1.21 -30.59
C ILE A 510 1.41 2.28 -29.72
N VAL A 511 2.41 1.94 -28.89
CA VAL A 511 3.12 2.92 -28.05
C VAL A 511 3.73 4.04 -28.91
N LYS A 512 4.36 3.71 -30.04
CA LYS A 512 4.98 4.68 -30.94
C LYS A 512 3.99 5.72 -31.48
N GLU A 513 2.73 5.34 -31.68
CA GLU A 513 1.69 6.27 -32.15
C GLU A 513 1.32 7.34 -31.11
N TYR A 514 1.44 7.02 -29.82
CA TYR A 514 1.08 7.92 -28.71
C TYR A 514 2.29 8.59 -28.06
N ASN A 515 3.51 8.15 -28.40
CA ASN A 515 4.74 8.65 -27.82
C ASN A 515 5.04 10.08 -28.29
N VAL A 516 5.31 10.98 -27.33
CA VAL A 516 5.61 12.41 -27.55
C VAL A 516 6.94 12.82 -26.98
#